data_AF-A0A6N8YYD0-F1
#
_entry.id   AF-A0A6N8YYD0-F1
#
_cell.length_a   1.000
_cell.length_b   1.000
_cell.length_c   1.000
_cell.angle_alpha   90.00
_cell.angle_beta   90.00
_cell.angle_gamma   90.00
#
_symmetry.space_group_name_H-M   'P 1'
#
loop_
_entity.id
_entity.type
_entity.pdbx_description
1 polymer ?
#
loop_
_entity_poly.entity_id
_entity_poly.type
_entity_poly.pdbx_seq_one_letter_code
_entity_poly.pdbx_strand_id
1 'polypeptide(L)'
;MTQLNSFEDLLAELDANPEWRDALRERILTDELTRLPAEFNAFARRTGERMDRLEGDMGTIKGNQARADTLGRADDLAADLGLIYRRNLSGADLYRMARAAQRAGMNLNQDTMRSFRQADLIIQGQRNGEVEYIAAEISWTADSRDSNRAMRNAGIVRAATGRPCIAAVASVRNTNQVQELADSGAIHWHQLEDRGPAQVEG
;
A
#
# COMPACT_ATOMS: atom_id res chain seq x y z
N MET A 1 -6.76 -36.41 48.86
CA MET A 1 -7.41 -35.27 48.21
C MET A 1 -6.39 -34.14 48.21
N THR A 2 -5.94 -33.71 47.04
CA THR A 2 -4.98 -32.61 46.90
C THR A 2 -5.69 -31.30 47.28
N GLN A 3 -5.21 -30.59 48.31
CA GLN A 3 -5.72 -29.28 48.65
C GLN A 3 -5.05 -28.23 47.76
N LEU A 4 -5.84 -27.54 46.93
CA LEU A 4 -5.40 -26.38 46.16
C LEU A 4 -5.59 -25.15 47.04
N ASN A 5 -4.49 -24.62 47.59
CA ASN A 5 -4.53 -23.53 48.57
C ASN A 5 -4.23 -22.17 47.94
N SER A 6 -3.69 -22.16 46.72
CA SER A 6 -3.39 -20.96 45.97
C SER A 6 -3.77 -21.08 44.49
N PHE A 7 -3.85 -19.93 43.81
CA PHE A 7 -4.01 -19.88 42.37
C PHE A 7 -2.78 -20.46 41.63
N GLU A 8 -1.61 -20.35 42.24
CA GLU A 8 -0.35 -20.90 41.71
C GLU A 8 -0.35 -22.43 41.79
N ASP A 9 -0.94 -23.01 42.84
CA ASP A 9 -1.13 -24.46 42.98
C ASP A 9 -2.03 -24.99 41.85
N LEU A 10 -3.09 -24.24 41.51
CA LEU A 10 -4.00 -24.59 40.43
C LEU A 10 -3.30 -24.55 39.06
N LEU A 11 -2.47 -23.53 38.81
CA LEU A 11 -1.71 -23.44 37.55
C LEU A 11 -0.70 -24.58 37.42
N ALA A 12 0.04 -24.88 38.49
CA ALA A 12 0.99 -25.98 38.51
C ALA A 12 0.32 -27.34 38.24
N GLU A 13 -0.88 -27.55 38.80
CA GLU A 13 -1.64 -28.78 38.61
C GLU A 13 -2.20 -28.90 37.18
N LEU A 14 -2.59 -27.79 36.54
CA LEU A 14 -3.04 -27.76 35.14
C LEU A 14 -1.89 -27.98 34.15
N ASP A 15 -0.69 -27.51 34.47
CA ASP A 15 0.50 -27.76 33.66
C ASP A 15 0.99 -29.22 33.79
N ALA A 16 0.84 -29.81 34.99
CA ALA A 16 1.17 -31.21 35.24
C ALA A 16 0.17 -32.19 34.62
N ASN A 17 -1.09 -31.78 34.44
CA ASN A 17 -2.17 -32.62 33.90
C ASN A 17 -2.81 -31.99 32.64
N PRO A 18 -2.25 -32.24 31.44
CA PRO A 18 -2.74 -31.64 30.19
C PRO A 18 -4.21 -31.92 29.89
N GLU A 19 -4.70 -33.09 30.27
CA GLU A 19 -6.11 -33.50 30.16
C GLU A 19 -7.07 -32.65 31.02
N TRP A 20 -6.64 -32.18 32.19
CA TRP A 20 -7.42 -31.28 33.03
C TRP A 20 -7.44 -29.87 32.45
N ARG A 21 -6.31 -29.42 31.89
CA ARG A 21 -6.23 -28.16 31.15
C ARG A 21 -7.16 -28.16 29.94
N ASP A 22 -7.22 -29.26 29.21
CA ASP A 22 -8.10 -29.39 28.04
C ASP A 22 -9.58 -29.44 28.45
N ALA A 23 -9.92 -30.18 29.51
CA ALA A 23 -11.27 -30.22 30.06
C ALA A 23 -11.71 -28.90 30.71
N LEU A 24 -10.78 -28.13 31.28
CA LEU A 24 -11.02 -26.79 31.79
C LEU A 24 -11.19 -25.80 30.64
N ARG A 25 -10.37 -25.92 29.59
CA ARG A 25 -10.46 -25.13 28.36
C ARG A 25 -11.82 -25.33 27.69
N GLU A 26 -12.31 -26.56 27.59
CA GLU A 26 -13.63 -26.87 27.01
C GLU A 26 -14.80 -26.30 27.82
N ARG A 27 -14.64 -26.16 29.14
CA ARG A 27 -15.68 -25.60 30.03
C ARG A 27 -15.63 -24.07 30.15
N ILE A 28 -14.47 -23.45 29.97
CA ILE A 28 -14.28 -21.99 30.06
C ILE A 28 -14.40 -21.31 28.69
N LEU A 29 -13.98 -21.97 27.61
CA LEU A 29 -14.27 -21.49 26.26
C LEU A 29 -15.75 -21.70 25.96
N THR A 30 -16.55 -20.69 26.23
CA THR A 30 -17.88 -20.57 25.64
C THR A 30 -17.79 -20.56 24.11
N ASP A 31 -18.83 -21.04 23.43
CA ASP A 31 -19.00 -21.00 21.97
C ASP A 31 -18.68 -19.63 21.33
N GLU A 32 -18.77 -18.54 22.09
CA GLU A 32 -18.42 -17.18 21.66
C GLU A 32 -16.90 -16.97 21.48
N LEU A 33 -16.07 -17.51 22.39
CA LEU A 33 -14.61 -17.34 22.33
C LEU A 33 -13.98 -18.16 21.19
N THR A 34 -14.60 -19.28 20.79
CA THR A 34 -14.16 -20.07 19.64
C THR A 34 -14.59 -19.49 18.30
N ARG A 35 -15.69 -18.72 18.25
CA ARG A 35 -16.18 -18.06 17.02
C ARG A 35 -15.56 -16.68 16.78
N LEU A 36 -15.10 -16.01 17.84
CA LEU A 36 -14.50 -14.67 17.81
C LEU A 36 -13.41 -14.48 16.73
N PRO A 37 -12.42 -15.39 16.56
CA PRO A 37 -11.41 -15.20 15.50
C PRO A 37 -12.01 -15.23 14.08
N ALA A 38 -12.99 -16.09 13.84
CA ALA A 38 -13.64 -16.20 12.53
C ALA A 38 -14.54 -14.98 12.25
N GLU A 39 -15.29 -14.54 13.25
CA GLU A 39 -16.12 -13.34 13.17
C GLU A 39 -15.28 -12.07 12.99
N PHE A 40 -14.17 -11.96 13.71
CA PHE A 40 -13.20 -10.88 13.58
C PHE A 40 -12.57 -10.86 12.17
N ASN A 41 -12.14 -12.00 11.64
CA ASN A 41 -11.61 -12.10 10.28
C ASN A 41 -12.66 -11.73 9.22
N ALA A 42 -13.91 -12.17 9.40
CA ALA A 42 -15.01 -11.81 8.51
C ALA A 42 -15.35 -10.32 8.57
N PHE A 43 -15.30 -9.72 9.77
CA PHE A 43 -15.45 -8.29 9.98
C PHE A 43 -14.32 -7.49 9.33
N ALA A 44 -13.06 -7.89 9.56
CA ALA A 44 -11.88 -7.26 8.97
C ALA A 44 -11.96 -7.27 7.43
N ARG A 45 -12.34 -8.41 6.83
CA ARG A 45 -12.53 -8.53 5.38
C ARG A 45 -13.63 -7.60 4.85
N ARG A 46 -14.80 -7.58 5.48
CA ARG A 46 -15.92 -6.70 5.07
C ARG A 46 -15.56 -5.23 5.18
N THR A 47 -14.81 -4.86 6.23
CA THR A 47 -14.32 -3.50 6.43
C THR A 47 -13.29 -3.13 5.36
N GLY A 48 -12.35 -4.03 5.04
CA GLY A 48 -11.41 -3.85 3.93
C GLY A 48 -12.13 -3.64 2.59
N GLU A 49 -13.04 -4.53 2.22
CA GLU A 49 -13.81 -4.43 0.96
C GLU A 49 -14.70 -3.17 0.88
N ARG A 50 -15.14 -2.64 2.03
CA ARG A 50 -15.91 -1.39 2.09
C ARG A 50 -14.99 -0.17 1.99
N MET A 51 -13.81 -0.23 2.60
CA MET A 51 -12.78 0.81 2.47
C MET A 51 -12.24 0.87 1.04
N ASP A 52 -11.96 -0.27 0.39
CA ASP A 52 -11.53 -0.31 -1.01
C ASP A 52 -12.57 0.31 -1.95
N ARG A 53 -13.87 0.08 -1.68
CA ARG A 53 -14.97 0.72 -2.42
C ARG A 53 -15.06 2.22 -2.14
N LEU A 54 -14.94 2.64 -0.88
CA LEU A 54 -14.93 4.05 -0.52
C LEU A 54 -13.72 4.78 -1.10
N GLU A 55 -12.55 4.14 -1.17
CA GLU A 55 -11.36 4.64 -1.86
C GLU A 55 -11.63 4.79 -3.37
N GLY A 56 -12.28 3.80 -3.99
CA GLY A 56 -12.71 3.87 -5.40
C GLY A 56 -13.73 4.98 -5.67
N ASP A 57 -14.74 5.13 -4.80
CA ASP A 57 -15.77 6.15 -4.90
C ASP A 57 -15.21 7.56 -4.62
N MET A 58 -14.31 7.69 -3.63
CA MET A 58 -13.52 8.91 -3.42
C MET A 58 -12.62 9.22 -4.60
N GLY A 59 -12.11 8.23 -5.33
CA GLY A 59 -11.36 8.42 -6.58
C GLY A 59 -12.16 9.14 -7.66
N THR A 60 -13.48 8.97 -7.69
CA THR A 60 -14.38 9.64 -8.63
C THR A 60 -14.65 11.09 -8.22
N ILE A 61 -14.82 11.36 -6.92
CA ILE A 61 -15.03 12.72 -6.38
C ILE A 61 -13.72 13.54 -6.42
N LYS A 62 -12.58 12.89 -6.17
CA LYS A 62 -11.24 13.47 -6.32
C LYS A 62 -10.89 13.78 -7.78
N GLY A 63 -11.55 13.18 -8.78
CA GLY A 63 -11.18 13.32 -10.20
C GLY A 63 -11.06 14.76 -10.73
N ASN A 64 -11.83 15.71 -10.19
CA ASN A 64 -11.81 17.12 -10.63
C ASN A 64 -10.93 18.02 -9.75
N GLN A 65 -10.85 17.79 -8.43
CA GLN A 65 -10.02 18.59 -7.51
C GLN A 65 -8.58 18.05 -7.41
N ALA A 66 -8.41 16.73 -7.38
CA ALA A 66 -7.13 16.07 -7.19
C ALA A 66 -6.23 16.08 -8.43
N ARG A 67 -6.76 16.40 -9.62
CA ARG A 67 -5.90 16.51 -10.81
C ARG A 67 -4.92 17.67 -10.68
N ALA A 68 -5.36 18.80 -10.12
CA ALA A 68 -4.47 19.94 -9.87
C ALA A 68 -3.45 19.62 -8.77
N ASP A 69 -3.90 19.05 -7.65
CA ASP A 69 -3.02 18.68 -6.53
C ASP A 69 -2.01 17.61 -6.92
N THR A 70 -2.42 16.57 -7.65
CA THR A 70 -1.54 15.51 -8.14
C THR A 70 -0.54 16.04 -9.17
N LEU A 71 -0.93 17.01 -10.01
CA LEU A 71 0.01 17.67 -10.93
C LEU A 71 1.05 18.51 -10.18
N GLY A 72 0.64 19.27 -9.15
CA GLY A 72 1.58 20.00 -8.29
C GLY A 72 2.58 19.06 -7.61
N ARG A 73 2.06 17.98 -6.99
CA ARG A 73 2.90 16.93 -6.38
C ARG A 73 3.82 16.24 -7.38
N ALA A 74 3.38 16.10 -8.63
CA ALA A 74 4.22 15.51 -9.69
C ALA A 74 5.43 16.37 -10.02
N ASP A 75 5.24 17.69 -10.09
CA ASP A 75 6.33 18.62 -10.34
C ASP A 75 7.33 18.68 -9.18
N ASP A 76 6.84 18.69 -7.94
CA ASP A 76 7.67 18.70 -6.73
C ASP A 76 8.50 17.41 -6.62
N LEU A 77 7.84 16.25 -6.71
CA LEU A 77 8.50 14.93 -6.65
C LEU A 77 9.57 14.78 -7.73
N ALA A 78 9.27 15.20 -8.96
CA ALA A 78 10.22 15.11 -10.05
C ALA A 78 11.38 16.11 -9.91
N ALA A 79 11.14 17.29 -9.33
CA ALA A 79 12.19 18.26 -9.02
C ALA A 79 13.13 17.73 -7.94
N ASP A 80 12.61 17.15 -6.86
CA ASP A 80 13.40 16.53 -5.78
C ASP A 80 14.32 15.42 -6.28
N LEU A 81 13.85 14.67 -7.27
CA LEU A 81 14.61 13.60 -7.93
C LEU A 81 15.53 14.10 -9.07
N GLY A 82 15.56 15.41 -9.32
CA GLY A 82 16.44 16.04 -10.30
C GLY A 82 16.07 15.78 -11.77
N LEU A 83 14.80 15.45 -12.06
CA LEU A 83 14.34 15.27 -13.43
C LEU A 83 14.00 16.61 -14.09
N ILE A 84 14.50 16.78 -15.32
CA ILE A 84 14.17 17.89 -16.22
C ILE A 84 13.35 17.39 -17.42
N TYR A 85 12.75 18.31 -18.19
CA TYR A 85 11.90 18.00 -19.35
C TYR A 85 10.79 16.98 -19.06
N ARG A 86 9.98 17.30 -18.04
CA ARG A 86 9.03 16.37 -17.42
C ARG A 86 7.75 16.23 -18.22
N ARG A 87 7.22 15.00 -18.31
CA ARG A 87 5.93 14.68 -18.93
C ARG A 87 5.19 13.63 -18.13
N ASN A 88 4.00 13.97 -17.66
CA ASN A 88 3.08 13.02 -17.05
C ASN A 88 2.46 12.11 -18.12
N LEU A 89 2.51 10.80 -17.90
CA LEU A 89 2.00 9.83 -18.86
C LEU A 89 0.48 9.69 -18.76
N SER A 90 -0.17 9.66 -19.92
CA SER A 90 -1.63 9.48 -20.01
C SER A 90 -2.02 8.01 -19.83
N GLY A 91 -3.29 7.73 -19.52
CA GLY A 91 -3.81 6.36 -19.47
C GLY A 91 -3.61 5.58 -20.79
N ALA A 92 -3.58 6.28 -21.94
CA ALA A 92 -3.25 5.67 -23.22
C ALA A 92 -1.77 5.26 -23.32
N ASP A 93 -0.86 6.06 -22.76
CA ASP A 93 0.56 5.72 -22.66
C ASP A 93 0.76 4.48 -21.78
N LEU A 94 0.09 4.46 -20.61
CA LEU A 94 0.15 3.32 -19.68
C LEU A 94 -0.39 2.03 -20.29
N TYR A 95 -1.49 2.11 -21.06
CA TYR A 95 -1.97 0.96 -21.80
C TYR A 95 -0.93 0.41 -22.79
N ARG A 96 -0.26 1.30 -23.56
CA ARG A 96 0.80 0.88 -24.49
C ARG A 96 2.00 0.28 -23.76
N MET A 97 2.41 0.86 -22.63
CA MET A 97 3.51 0.33 -21.81
C MET A 97 3.19 -1.05 -21.25
N ALA A 98 2.00 -1.27 -20.67
CA ALA A 98 1.61 -2.58 -20.17
C ALA A 98 1.65 -3.65 -21.28
N ARG A 99 1.18 -3.31 -22.49
CA ARG A 99 1.26 -4.21 -23.65
C ARG A 99 2.70 -4.46 -24.12
N ALA A 100 3.57 -3.45 -24.04
CA ALA A 100 4.98 -3.60 -24.37
C ALA A 100 5.71 -4.50 -23.35
N ALA A 101 5.49 -4.29 -22.04
CA ALA A 101 6.04 -5.14 -20.99
C ALA A 101 5.60 -6.61 -21.13
N GLN A 102 4.32 -6.84 -21.46
CA GLN A 102 3.82 -8.19 -21.73
C GLN A 102 4.51 -8.85 -22.94
N ARG A 103 4.74 -8.08 -24.03
CA ARG A 103 5.50 -8.56 -25.19
C ARG A 103 6.97 -8.82 -24.89
N ALA A 104 7.54 -8.09 -23.92
CA ALA A 104 8.89 -8.31 -23.41
C ALA A 104 8.98 -9.52 -22.45
N GLY A 105 7.89 -10.28 -22.27
CA GLY A 105 7.87 -11.51 -21.49
C GLY A 105 7.41 -11.36 -20.04
N MET A 106 7.00 -10.16 -19.61
CA MET A 106 6.46 -9.97 -18.27
C MET A 106 5.07 -10.61 -18.16
N ASN A 107 4.87 -11.50 -17.21
CA ASN A 107 3.57 -12.13 -16.97
C ASN A 107 2.62 -11.14 -16.29
N LEU A 108 1.76 -10.49 -17.09
CA LEU A 108 0.77 -9.52 -16.63
C LEU A 108 -0.64 -10.06 -16.86
N ASN A 109 -1.37 -10.32 -15.77
CA ASN A 109 -2.80 -10.67 -15.84
C ASN A 109 -3.66 -9.40 -16.03
N GLN A 110 -4.96 -9.59 -16.31
CA GLN A 110 -5.86 -8.46 -16.58
C GLN A 110 -5.99 -7.48 -15.40
N ASP A 111 -5.96 -7.98 -14.17
CA ASP A 111 -6.08 -7.16 -12.96
C ASP A 111 -4.83 -6.29 -12.75
N THR A 112 -3.64 -6.84 -12.99
CA THR A 112 -2.38 -6.09 -12.94
C THR A 112 -2.36 -5.01 -14.02
N MET A 113 -2.81 -5.33 -15.24
CA MET A 113 -2.91 -4.32 -16.31
C MET A 113 -3.93 -3.23 -15.99
N ARG A 114 -5.04 -3.57 -15.33
CA ARG A 114 -6.03 -2.60 -14.87
C ARG A 114 -5.46 -1.70 -13.79
N SER A 115 -4.84 -2.29 -12.76
CA SER A 115 -4.20 -1.57 -11.66
C SER A 115 -3.09 -0.65 -12.14
N PHE A 116 -2.23 -1.09 -13.06
CA PHE A 116 -1.16 -0.24 -13.61
C PHE A 116 -1.72 0.99 -14.35
N ARG A 117 -2.83 0.86 -15.07
CA ARG A 117 -3.49 2.00 -15.74
C ARG A 117 -4.17 2.97 -14.77
N GLN A 118 -4.37 2.55 -13.53
CA GLN A 118 -4.90 3.36 -12.43
C GLN A 118 -3.79 3.88 -11.51
N ALA A 119 -2.51 3.73 -11.90
CA ALA A 119 -1.42 4.35 -11.17
C ALA A 119 -1.65 5.86 -11.04
N ASP A 120 -1.39 6.41 -9.86
CA ASP A 120 -1.66 7.82 -9.58
C ASP A 120 -0.82 8.73 -10.48
N LEU A 121 0.46 8.36 -10.65
CA LEU A 121 1.40 9.16 -11.41
C LEU A 121 2.54 8.33 -12.00
N ILE A 122 2.72 8.45 -13.31
CA ILE A 122 3.95 8.00 -13.99
C ILE A 122 4.53 9.20 -14.74
N ILE A 123 5.74 9.60 -14.38
CA ILE A 123 6.47 10.72 -14.99
C ILE A 123 7.57 10.17 -15.87
N GLN A 124 7.71 10.75 -17.07
CA GLN A 124 8.92 10.66 -17.86
C GLN A 124 9.72 11.96 -17.69
N GLY A 125 11.03 11.86 -17.49
CA GLY A 125 11.92 13.01 -17.50
C GLY A 125 13.30 12.64 -17.99
N GLN A 126 14.24 13.57 -17.84
CA GLN A 126 15.65 13.36 -18.15
C GLN A 126 16.52 13.71 -16.95
N ARG A 127 17.58 12.92 -16.76
CA ARG A 127 18.64 13.20 -15.78
C ARG A 127 19.97 12.87 -16.42
N ASN A 128 20.93 13.80 -16.38
CA ASN A 128 22.23 13.65 -17.03
C ASN A 128 22.14 13.29 -18.53
N GLY A 129 21.12 13.80 -19.24
CA GLY A 129 20.89 13.52 -20.66
C GLY A 129 20.22 12.16 -20.96
N GLU A 130 20.00 11.33 -19.95
CA GLU A 130 19.33 10.03 -20.10
C GLU A 130 17.86 10.11 -19.72
N VAL A 131 17.02 9.37 -20.44
CA VAL A 131 15.58 9.27 -20.13
C VAL A 131 15.40 8.36 -18.92
N GLU A 132 14.72 8.89 -17.90
CA GLU A 132 14.34 8.17 -16.70
C GLU A 132 12.85 8.37 -16.41
N TYR A 133 12.30 7.46 -15.61
CA TYR A 133 10.89 7.49 -15.23
C TYR A 133 10.73 7.48 -13.70
N ILE A 134 9.60 8.01 -13.22
CA ILE A 134 9.14 7.82 -11.84
C ILE A 134 7.78 7.15 -11.92
N ALA A 135 7.58 6.09 -11.14
CA ALA A 135 6.28 5.49 -10.89
C ALA A 135 5.91 5.75 -9.43
N ALA A 136 4.96 6.66 -9.21
CA ALA A 136 4.58 7.14 -7.90
C ALA A 136 3.16 6.73 -7.51
N GLU A 137 3.02 6.31 -6.24
CA GLU A 137 1.73 6.11 -5.58
C GLU A 137 1.56 7.21 -4.53
N ILE A 138 0.36 7.79 -4.46
CA ILE A 138 0.07 8.95 -3.63
C ILE A 138 -1.04 8.59 -2.65
N SER A 139 -0.69 8.56 -1.37
CA SER A 139 -1.63 8.23 -0.30
C SER A 139 -1.53 9.21 0.85
N TRP A 140 -2.54 9.22 1.73
CA TRP A 140 -2.45 10.01 2.96
C TRP A 140 -1.44 9.38 3.93
N THR A 141 -1.48 8.05 4.04
CA THR A 141 -0.60 7.24 4.88
C THR A 141 -0.03 6.12 4.04
N ALA A 142 1.27 6.14 3.82
CA ALA A 142 1.94 5.11 3.03
C ALA A 142 2.04 3.78 3.79
N ASP A 143 1.54 2.72 3.16
CA ASP A 143 1.65 1.35 3.65
C ASP A 143 2.38 0.42 2.65
N SER A 144 2.41 -0.88 2.96
CA SER A 144 3.05 -1.88 2.12
C SER A 144 2.35 -2.10 0.78
N ARG A 145 1.05 -1.80 0.67
CA ARG A 145 0.33 -1.86 -0.61
C ARG A 145 0.83 -0.75 -1.53
N ASP A 146 1.02 0.46 -1.02
CA ASP A 146 1.55 1.59 -1.80
C ASP A 146 2.97 1.31 -2.29
N SER A 147 3.87 0.83 -1.42
CA SER A 147 5.25 0.52 -1.83
C SER A 147 5.30 -0.63 -2.85
N ASN A 148 4.52 -1.70 -2.64
CA ASN A 148 4.44 -2.82 -3.57
C ASN A 148 3.89 -2.39 -4.94
N ARG A 149 2.88 -1.52 -4.97
CA ARG A 149 2.33 -0.97 -6.20
C ARG A 149 3.36 -0.09 -6.93
N ALA A 150 4.04 0.80 -6.23
CA ALA A 150 5.08 1.66 -6.80
C ALA A 150 6.22 0.82 -7.44
N MET A 151 6.74 -0.16 -6.71
CA MET A 151 7.79 -1.06 -7.20
C MET A 151 7.33 -1.89 -8.40
N ARG A 152 6.12 -2.45 -8.35
CA ARG A 152 5.54 -3.22 -9.45
C ARG A 152 5.36 -2.35 -10.70
N ASN A 153 4.81 -1.14 -10.54
CA ASN A 153 4.60 -0.22 -11.65
C ASN A 153 5.94 0.23 -12.27
N ALA A 154 6.95 0.50 -11.44
CA ALA A 154 8.30 0.76 -11.92
C ALA A 154 8.87 -0.42 -12.70
N GLY A 155 8.65 -1.66 -12.23
CA GLY A 155 9.02 -2.87 -12.95
C GLY A 155 8.37 -2.98 -14.33
N ILE A 156 7.07 -2.68 -14.43
CA ILE A 156 6.34 -2.65 -15.71
C ILE A 156 6.93 -1.60 -16.65
N VAL A 157 7.23 -0.40 -16.15
CA VAL A 157 7.84 0.67 -16.96
C VAL A 157 9.23 0.27 -17.47
N ARG A 158 10.07 -0.31 -16.60
CA ARG A 158 11.40 -0.82 -16.99
C ARG A 158 11.30 -1.89 -18.07
N ALA A 159 10.41 -2.86 -17.91
CA ALA A 159 10.19 -3.91 -18.89
C ALA A 159 9.66 -3.37 -20.24
N ALA A 160 8.79 -2.36 -20.20
CA ALA A 160 8.21 -1.74 -21.39
C ALA A 160 9.19 -0.88 -22.18
N THR A 161 10.14 -0.23 -21.51
CA THR A 161 10.97 0.85 -22.09
C THR A 161 12.45 0.51 -22.18
N GLY A 162 12.93 -0.44 -21.38
CA GLY A 162 14.36 -0.68 -21.18
C GLY A 162 15.08 0.46 -20.45
N ARG A 163 14.35 1.42 -19.88
CA ARG A 163 14.91 2.60 -19.20
C ARG A 163 14.76 2.51 -17.68
N PRO A 164 15.60 3.21 -16.90
CA PRO A 164 15.46 3.28 -15.46
C PRO A 164 14.11 3.85 -15.04
N CYS A 165 13.52 3.30 -13.97
CA CYS A 165 12.32 3.84 -13.35
C CYS A 165 12.42 3.77 -11.83
N ILE A 166 12.34 4.93 -11.17
CA ILE A 166 12.33 5.08 -9.72
C ILE A 166 10.91 4.72 -9.23
N ALA A 167 10.84 3.80 -8.27
CA ALA A 167 9.60 3.55 -7.53
C ALA A 167 9.48 4.59 -6.43
N ALA A 168 8.38 5.33 -6.38
CA ALA A 168 8.17 6.38 -5.40
C ALA A 168 6.84 6.24 -4.67
N VAL A 169 6.81 6.67 -3.42
CA VAL A 169 5.57 6.82 -2.65
C VAL A 169 5.56 8.23 -2.08
N ALA A 170 4.46 8.95 -2.26
CA ALA A 170 4.27 10.27 -1.68
C ALA A 170 3.13 10.25 -0.67
N SER A 171 3.39 10.68 0.57
CA SER A 171 2.39 10.67 1.63
C SER A 171 2.71 11.63 2.78
N VAL A 172 1.70 11.99 3.58
CA VAL A 172 1.90 12.85 4.76
C VAL A 172 2.67 12.12 5.86
N ARG A 173 2.44 10.81 5.97
CA ARG A 173 3.09 9.92 6.93
C ARG A 173 3.27 8.53 6.34
N ASN A 174 4.22 7.77 6.85
CA ASN A 174 4.48 6.40 6.42
C ASN A 174 4.49 5.41 7.60
N THR A 175 4.54 4.13 7.29
CA THR A 175 4.76 3.05 8.27
C THR A 175 6.25 2.72 8.36
N ASN A 176 6.68 2.06 9.45
CA ASN A 176 8.07 1.61 9.62
C ASN A 176 8.56 0.77 8.42
N GLN A 177 7.71 -0.11 7.89
CA GLN A 177 8.05 -0.93 6.73
C GLN A 177 8.33 -0.08 5.47
N VAL A 178 7.56 1.00 5.26
CA VAL A 178 7.81 1.92 4.14
C VAL A 178 9.09 2.71 4.37
N GLN A 179 9.35 3.13 5.62
CA GLN A 179 10.59 3.81 5.97
C GLN A 179 11.81 2.93 5.73
N GLU A 180 11.79 1.66 6.14
CA GLU A 180 12.87 0.69 5.89
C GLU A 180 13.14 0.52 4.38
N LEU A 181 12.08 0.47 3.56
CA LEU A 181 12.22 0.41 2.10
C LEU A 181 12.83 1.70 1.52
N ALA A 182 12.51 2.86 2.09
CA ALA A 182 13.10 4.13 1.69
C ALA A 182 14.59 4.20 2.08
N ASP A 183 14.92 3.81 3.31
CA ASP A 183 16.29 3.82 3.85
C ASP A 183 17.20 2.85 3.07
N SER A 184 16.67 1.70 2.64
CA SER A 184 17.38 0.75 1.78
C SER A 184 17.51 1.20 0.32
N GLY A 185 16.81 2.26 -0.09
CA GLY A 185 16.77 2.74 -1.48
C GLY A 185 15.90 1.89 -2.42
N ALA A 186 15.11 0.95 -1.90
CA ALA A 186 14.16 0.16 -2.70
C ALA A 186 13.04 1.03 -3.28
N ILE A 187 12.65 2.08 -2.56
CA ILE A 187 11.73 3.12 -3.01
C ILE A 187 12.30 4.51 -2.66
N HIS A 188 11.77 5.54 -3.30
CA HIS A 188 11.89 6.91 -2.85
C HIS A 188 10.61 7.32 -2.09
N TRP A 189 10.73 7.76 -0.85
CA TRP A 189 9.60 8.34 -0.12
C TRP A 189 9.70 9.87 -0.15
N HIS A 190 8.61 10.51 -0.54
CA HIS A 190 8.47 11.97 -0.53
C HIS A 190 7.37 12.36 0.45
N GLN A 191 7.71 13.21 1.42
CA GLN A 191 6.76 13.65 2.43
C GLN A 191 5.89 14.78 1.89
N LEU A 192 4.57 14.59 1.96
CA LEU A 192 3.61 15.63 1.61
C LEU A 192 3.29 16.50 2.84
N GLU A 193 3.11 17.79 2.61
CA GLU A 193 2.59 18.70 3.65
C GLU A 193 1.13 18.34 3.99
N ASP A 194 0.79 18.35 5.29
CA ASP A 194 -0.59 18.34 5.75
C ASP A 194 -1.21 19.73 5.49
N ARG A 195 -1.68 19.91 4.26
CA ARG A 195 -2.61 21.00 3.96
C ARG A 195 -3.99 20.54 4.38
N GLY A 196 -4.33 20.76 5.65
CA GLY A 196 -5.68 20.57 6.18
C GLY A 196 -6.74 21.25 5.29
N PRO A 197 -8.03 20.91 5.42
CA PRO A 197 -9.07 21.48 4.56
C PRO A 197 -8.94 23.00 4.58
N ALA A 198 -8.79 23.59 3.38
CA ALA A 198 -8.68 25.02 3.22
C ALA A 198 -9.77 25.67 4.09
N GLN A 199 -9.35 26.49 5.07
CA GLN A 199 -10.29 27.28 5.82
C GLN A 199 -11.02 28.14 4.80
N VAL A 200 -12.26 27.77 4.52
CA VAL A 200 -13.18 28.63 3.78
C VAL A 200 -13.44 29.78 4.73
N GLU A 201 -12.69 30.87 4.59
CA GLU A 201 -13.01 32.12 5.26
C GLU A 201 -14.42 32.52 4.83
N GLY A 202 -15.30 32.65 5.83
CA GLY A 202 -16.71 32.99 5.67
C GLY A 202 -16.96 34.47 5.49
#